data_AF-A0A8T6LTZ7-F1
#
_entry.id   AF-A0A8T6LTZ7-F1
#
_cell.length_a   1.000
_cell.length_b   1.000
_cell.length_c   1.000
_cell.angle_alpha   90.00
_cell.angle_beta   90.00
_cell.angle_gamma   90.00
#
_symmetry.space_group_name_H-M   'P 1'
#
loop_
_entity.id
_entity.type
_entity.pdbx_description
1 polymer ?
#
loop_
_entity_poly.entity_id
_entity_poly.type
_entity_poly.pdbx_seq_one_letter_code
_entity_poly.pdbx_strand_id
1 'polypeptide(L)'
;MGMREITPDIAWFIGITIGDGSLSGRMVRLWNNEEFLINKWIEVLNSRFDIPREKIKIRRLKSNRNGFKRNKETIESTVNSTIFKKRIKKLFENVLVASNVNISGPILQGIFDAEGSVNGRCEVVIWQKKDRQGDLITEFMKSRLKEIGIKFVVQNND
;
A
#
# COMPACT_ATOMS: atom_id res chain seq x y z
N MET A 1 -6.36 -2.74 26.54
CA MET A 1 -7.04 -2.72 25.23
C MET A 1 -6.27 -3.61 24.27
N GLY A 2 -6.81 -4.80 23.96
CA GLY A 2 -6.13 -5.80 23.14
C GLY A 2 -5.89 -5.30 21.71
N MET A 3 -4.79 -5.76 21.08
CA MET A 3 -4.59 -5.57 19.65
C MET A 3 -5.79 -6.17 18.93
N ARG A 4 -6.54 -5.35 18.18
CA ARG A 4 -7.53 -5.85 17.21
C ARG A 4 -6.80 -6.81 16.27
N GLU A 5 -7.42 -7.95 15.98
CA GLU A 5 -6.94 -8.98 15.04
C GLU A 5 -6.59 -8.34 13.68
N ILE A 6 -5.56 -8.86 13.00
CA ILE A 6 -5.20 -8.39 11.66
C ILE A 6 -6.30 -8.86 10.70
N THR A 7 -7.17 -7.94 10.30
CA THR A 7 -8.24 -8.22 9.33
C THR A 7 -7.75 -8.08 7.89
N PRO A 8 -8.46 -8.66 6.90
CA PRO A 8 -8.18 -8.44 5.48
C PRO A 8 -8.10 -6.95 5.10
N ASP A 9 -8.95 -6.10 5.68
CA ASP A 9 -8.94 -4.65 5.42
C ASP A 9 -7.65 -3.98 5.88
N ILE A 10 -7.16 -4.35 7.08
CA ILE A 10 -5.90 -3.84 7.63
C ILE A 10 -4.73 -4.32 6.77
N ALA A 11 -4.77 -5.58 6.35
CA ALA A 11 -3.77 -6.20 5.50
C ALA A 11 -3.69 -5.52 4.12
N TRP A 12 -4.84 -5.27 3.48
CA TRP A 12 -4.94 -4.48 2.25
C TRP A 12 -4.44 -3.04 2.44
N PHE A 13 -4.84 -2.37 3.52
CA PHE A 13 -4.41 -1.01 3.86
C PHE A 13 -2.89 -0.92 3.99
N ILE A 14 -2.25 -1.93 4.58
CA ILE A 14 -0.78 -2.00 4.68
C ILE A 14 -0.17 -2.19 3.29
N GLY A 15 -0.71 -3.11 2.47
CA GLY A 15 -0.25 -3.35 1.10
C GLY A 15 -0.25 -2.09 0.24
N ILE A 16 -1.38 -1.38 0.17
CA ILE A 16 -1.48 -0.15 -0.64
C ILE A 16 -0.62 0.99 -0.09
N THR A 17 -0.47 1.09 1.24
CA THR A 17 0.40 2.11 1.86
C THR A 17 1.89 1.81 1.62
N ILE A 18 2.26 0.54 1.44
CA ILE A 18 3.63 0.16 1.07
C ILE A 18 3.92 0.52 -0.39
N GLY A 19 2.98 0.28 -1.30
CA GLY A 19 3.15 0.60 -2.73
C GLY A 19 3.15 2.10 -2.99
N ASP A 20 2.00 2.74 -2.77
CA ASP A 20 1.73 4.13 -3.17
C ASP A 20 1.79 5.15 -2.02
N GLY A 21 2.23 4.70 -0.85
CA GLY A 21 2.17 5.47 0.38
C GLY A 21 3.51 5.72 1.05
N SER A 22 3.43 6.37 2.20
CA SER A 22 4.56 6.54 3.09
C SER A 22 4.11 6.55 4.53
N LEU A 23 4.89 5.87 5.37
CA LEU A 23 4.80 5.92 6.81
C LEU A 23 6.07 6.59 7.35
N SER A 24 6.00 7.88 7.68
CA SER A 24 7.16 8.62 8.19
C SER A 24 6.82 9.47 9.42
N GLY A 25 7.75 9.55 10.37
CA GLY A 25 7.65 10.48 11.50
C GLY A 25 6.40 10.31 12.37
N ARG A 26 5.34 11.07 12.08
CA ARG A 26 4.03 11.08 12.76
C ARG A 26 2.86 10.91 11.78
N MET A 27 3.14 10.43 10.59
CA MET A 27 2.32 10.73 9.44
C MET A 27 2.20 9.51 8.53
N VAL A 28 0.98 9.28 8.07
CA VAL A 28 0.68 8.27 7.05
C VAL A 28 0.10 9.00 5.86
N ARG A 29 0.65 8.72 4.69
CA ARG A 29 0.22 9.29 3.43
C ARG A 29 -0.07 8.20 2.42
N LEU A 30 -1.03 8.47 1.54
CA LEU A 30 -1.29 7.73 0.32
C LEU A 30 -1.39 8.72 -0.85
N TRP A 31 -0.70 8.42 -1.94
CA TRP A 31 -0.81 9.15 -3.21
C TRP A 31 -1.34 8.19 -4.26
N ASN A 32 -2.57 8.39 -4.74
CA ASN A 32 -3.14 7.52 -5.77
C ASN A 32 -4.03 8.34 -6.72
N ASN A 33 -4.09 7.93 -7.99
CA ASN A 33 -4.89 8.61 -9.02
C ASN A 33 -6.34 8.10 -9.09
N GLU A 34 -6.66 7.01 -8.40
CA GLU A 34 -7.99 6.41 -8.35
C GLU A 34 -8.73 6.81 -7.07
N GLU A 35 -9.81 7.57 -7.22
CA GLU A 35 -10.57 8.12 -6.08
C GLU A 35 -11.20 7.03 -5.21
N PHE A 36 -11.61 5.89 -5.80
CA PHE A 36 -12.18 4.78 -5.04
C PHE A 36 -11.16 4.12 -4.09
N LEU A 37 -9.88 4.03 -4.47
CA LEU A 37 -8.82 3.49 -3.62
C LEU A 37 -8.54 4.41 -2.43
N ILE A 38 -8.56 5.73 -2.66
CA ILE A 38 -8.45 6.73 -1.60
C ILE A 38 -9.61 6.61 -0.61
N ASN A 39 -10.84 6.50 -1.10
CA ASN A 39 -12.02 6.38 -0.26
C ASN A 39 -11.99 5.10 0.59
N LYS A 40 -11.60 3.96 -0.01
CA LYS A 40 -11.42 2.70 0.73
C LYS A 40 -10.33 2.81 1.79
N TRP A 41 -9.20 3.46 1.47
CA TRP A 41 -8.13 3.71 2.43
C TRP A 41 -8.60 4.55 3.63
N ILE A 42 -9.38 5.62 3.38
CA ILE A 42 -10.01 6.45 4.39
C ILE A 42 -11.02 5.67 5.23
N GLU A 43 -11.80 4.80 4.62
CA GLU A 43 -12.76 3.96 5.34
C GLU A 43 -12.07 3.05 6.35
N VAL A 44 -10.93 2.44 5.98
CA VAL A 44 -10.13 1.65 6.92
C VAL A 44 -9.58 2.51 8.07
N LEU A 45 -9.12 3.73 7.78
CA LEU A 45 -8.72 4.68 8.83
C LEU A 45 -9.83 5.01 9.82
N ASN A 46 -11.03 5.28 9.31
CA ASN A 46 -12.20 5.59 10.14
C ASN A 46 -12.60 4.38 10.99
N SER A 47 -12.79 3.21 10.36
CA SER A 47 -13.42 2.04 10.97
C SER A 47 -12.47 1.18 11.81
N ARG A 48 -11.19 1.04 11.40
CA ARG A 48 -10.23 0.15 12.06
C ARG A 48 -9.28 0.90 13.00
N PHE A 49 -9.03 2.18 12.73
CA PHE A 49 -8.08 3.00 13.48
C PHE A 49 -8.72 4.12 14.27
N ASP A 50 -10.04 4.28 14.19
CA ASP A 50 -10.80 5.31 14.90
C ASP A 50 -10.26 6.73 14.59
N ILE A 51 -9.81 6.95 13.34
CA ILE A 51 -9.33 8.25 12.86
C ILE A 51 -10.47 8.91 12.10
N PRO A 52 -11.11 9.96 12.65
CA PRO A 52 -12.23 10.62 11.99
C PRO A 52 -11.82 11.30 10.68
N ARG A 53 -12.75 11.36 9.73
CA ARG A 53 -12.54 11.92 8.38
C ARG A 53 -12.02 13.36 8.39
N GLU A 54 -12.45 14.17 9.35
CA GLU A 54 -12.03 15.57 9.52
C GLU A 54 -10.56 15.72 9.92
N LYS A 55 -9.94 14.65 10.46
CA LYS A 55 -8.49 14.63 10.74
C LYS A 55 -7.65 14.21 9.53
N ILE A 56 -8.30 13.82 8.43
CA ILE A 56 -7.66 13.40 7.19
C ILE A 56 -7.61 14.57 6.21
N LYS A 57 -6.41 15.05 5.93
CA LYS A 57 -6.19 16.09 4.92
C LYS A 57 -6.17 15.45 3.54
N ILE A 58 -6.99 15.94 2.61
CA ILE A 58 -7.01 15.50 1.21
C ILE A 58 -6.64 16.67 0.31
N ARG A 59 -5.73 16.43 -0.64
CA ARG A 59 -5.30 17.40 -1.64
C ARG A 59 -5.23 16.76 -3.01
N ARG A 60 -5.72 17.45 -4.03
CA ARG A 60 -5.50 17.07 -5.44
C ARG A 60 -4.24 17.77 -5.95
N LEU A 61 -3.29 16.99 -6.44
CA LEU A 61 -2.00 17.43 -6.95
C LEU A 61 -2.00 17.26 -8.47
N LYS A 62 -1.73 18.34 -9.20
CA LYS A 62 -1.50 18.26 -10.66
C LYS A 62 -0.02 17.94 -10.90
N SER A 63 0.24 16.80 -11.54
CA SER A 63 1.60 16.46 -11.99
C SER A 63 1.98 17.31 -13.21
N ASN A 64 2.89 18.27 -13.03
CA ASN A 64 3.63 18.90 -14.11
C ASN A 64 5.03 18.26 -14.20
N ARG A 65 5.13 17.02 -14.69
CA ARG A 65 6.43 16.44 -15.06
C ARG A 65 6.44 16.10 -16.55
N ASN A 66 7.22 16.89 -17.29
CA ASN A 66 7.68 16.53 -18.63
C ASN A 66 8.47 15.22 -18.54
N GLY A 67 8.07 14.22 -19.33
CA GLY A 67 8.87 13.01 -19.52
C GLY A 67 8.06 11.79 -19.89
N PHE A 68 7.06 11.40 -19.09
CA PHE A 68 6.32 10.16 -19.35
C PHE A 68 4.85 10.28 -18.93
N LYS A 69 3.99 10.48 -19.93
CA LYS A 69 2.54 10.21 -20.00
C LYS A 69 1.62 10.68 -18.85
N ARG A 70 0.75 11.61 -19.28
CA ARG A 70 -0.57 12.05 -18.76
C ARG A 70 -0.55 12.91 -17.50
N ASN A 71 -1.23 14.05 -17.61
CA ASN A 71 -1.77 14.88 -16.54
C ASN A 71 -2.69 14.05 -15.63
N LYS A 72 -2.15 13.07 -14.90
CA LYS A 72 -2.90 12.34 -13.89
C LYS A 72 -2.93 13.23 -12.65
N GLU A 73 -4.14 13.62 -12.26
CA GLU A 73 -4.38 14.22 -10.96
C GLU A 73 -4.13 13.15 -9.90
N THR A 74 -3.25 13.44 -8.94
CA THR A 74 -2.94 12.54 -7.83
C THR A 74 -3.64 13.05 -6.60
N ILE A 75 -4.35 12.20 -5.88
CA ILE A 75 -4.98 12.56 -4.61
C ILE A 75 -4.01 12.17 -3.49
N GLU A 76 -3.53 13.16 -2.73
CA GLU A 76 -2.78 12.96 -1.50
C GLU A 76 -3.74 12.95 -0.31
N SER A 77 -3.78 11.84 0.43
CA SER A 77 -4.47 11.75 1.71
C SER A 77 -3.46 11.63 2.84
N THR A 78 -3.57 12.46 3.88
CA THR A 78 -2.59 12.52 4.98
C THR A 78 -3.25 12.52 6.35
N VAL A 79 -2.72 11.70 7.26
CA VAL A 79 -3.08 11.68 8.68
C VAL A 79 -1.85 11.96 9.53
N ASN A 80 -1.95 12.89 10.49
CA ASN A 80 -0.89 13.19 11.46
C ASN A 80 -1.30 12.74 12.87
N SER A 81 -0.65 11.71 13.43
CA SER A 81 -0.85 11.30 14.82
C SER A 81 0.31 10.42 15.34
N THR A 82 0.85 10.79 16.52
CA THR A 82 1.92 10.05 17.22
C THR A 82 1.47 8.72 17.78
N ILE A 83 0.25 8.64 18.32
CA ILE A 83 -0.34 7.40 18.87
C ILE A 83 -0.59 6.41 17.73
N PHE A 84 -1.13 6.92 16.63
CA PHE A 84 -1.39 6.18 15.41
C PHE A 84 -0.11 5.58 14.81
N LYS A 85 1.00 6.33 14.81
CA LYS A 85 2.31 5.82 14.36
C LYS A 85 2.74 4.55 15.08
N LYS A 86 2.68 4.53 16.42
CA LYS A 86 3.12 3.35 17.20
C LYS A 86 2.25 2.12 16.86
N ARG A 87 0.93 2.32 16.74
CA ARG A 87 -0.02 1.26 16.39
C ARG A 87 0.22 0.72 14.98
N ILE A 88 0.31 1.60 13.98
CA ILE A 88 0.54 1.20 12.59
C ILE A 88 1.92 0.59 12.40
N LYS A 89 2.98 1.18 12.97
CA LYS A 89 4.33 0.63 12.84
C LYS A 89 4.38 -0.82 13.36
N LYS A 90 3.78 -1.07 14.52
CA LYS A 90 3.68 -2.43 15.07
C LYS A 90 2.84 -3.36 14.19
N LEU A 91 1.76 -2.87 13.59
CA LEU A 91 0.96 -3.64 12.64
C LEU A 91 1.73 -3.96 11.35
N PHE A 92 2.48 -3.00 10.81
CA PHE A 92 3.39 -3.24 9.69
C PHE A 92 4.40 -4.33 10.02
N GLU A 93 5.09 -4.21 11.16
CA GLU A 93 6.05 -5.22 11.63
C GLU A 93 5.40 -6.61 11.75
N ASN A 94 4.23 -6.68 12.39
CA ASN A 94 3.48 -7.93 12.55
C ASN A 94 3.03 -8.53 11.22
N VAL A 95 2.57 -7.71 10.28
CA VAL A 95 2.09 -8.14 8.97
C VAL A 95 3.23 -8.60 8.07
N LEU A 96 4.38 -7.94 8.14
CA LEU A 96 5.57 -8.35 7.41
C LEU A 96 6.05 -9.75 7.83
N VAL A 97 5.90 -10.12 9.11
CA VAL A 97 6.34 -11.43 9.64
C VAL A 97 5.23 -12.49 9.71
N ALA A 98 3.95 -12.13 9.61
CA ALA A 98 2.84 -13.07 9.78
C ALA A 98 2.74 -14.05 8.60
N SER A 99 2.91 -15.36 8.80
CA SER A 99 2.67 -16.39 7.78
C SER A 99 1.21 -16.86 7.81
N ASN A 100 0.33 -16.15 7.12
CA ASN A 100 -1.09 -16.49 7.05
C ASN A 100 -1.67 -16.13 5.68
N VAL A 101 -2.10 -17.14 4.92
CA VAL A 101 -2.67 -17.00 3.56
C VAL A 101 -3.87 -16.05 3.53
N ASN A 102 -4.70 -16.01 4.59
CA ASN A 102 -5.86 -15.11 4.70
C ASN A 102 -5.45 -13.63 4.84
N ILE A 103 -4.18 -13.36 5.12
CA ILE A 103 -3.60 -12.02 5.23
C ILE A 103 -2.71 -11.75 4.01
N SER A 104 -1.97 -12.75 3.52
CA SER A 104 -1.07 -12.61 2.36
C SER A 104 -1.81 -12.15 1.09
N GLY A 105 -2.97 -12.73 0.79
CA GLY A 105 -3.79 -12.34 -0.38
C GLY A 105 -4.20 -10.86 -0.35
N PRO A 106 -4.85 -10.36 0.72
CA PRO A 106 -5.18 -8.94 0.84
C PRO A 106 -4.00 -7.97 0.75
N ILE A 107 -2.81 -8.31 1.29
CA ILE A 107 -1.63 -7.45 1.15
C ILE A 107 -1.19 -7.38 -0.31
N LEU A 108 -1.10 -8.54 -0.98
CA LEU A 108 -0.75 -8.62 -2.40
C LEU A 108 -1.74 -7.83 -3.25
N GLN A 109 -3.04 -7.89 -2.93
CA GLN A 109 -4.05 -7.06 -3.57
C GLN A 109 -3.78 -5.56 -3.36
N GLY A 110 -3.44 -5.14 -2.13
CA GLY A 110 -3.12 -3.74 -1.86
C GLY A 110 -1.90 -3.24 -2.64
N ILE A 111 -0.86 -4.06 -2.78
CA ILE A 111 0.33 -3.73 -3.58
C ILE A 111 -0.04 -3.66 -5.08
N PHE A 112 -0.86 -4.59 -5.57
CA PHE A 112 -1.34 -4.57 -6.95
C PHE A 112 -2.22 -3.34 -7.23
N ASP A 113 -3.11 -2.96 -6.31
CA ASP A 113 -3.95 -1.77 -6.46
C ASP A 113 -3.12 -0.47 -6.54
N ALA A 114 -1.93 -0.44 -5.92
CA ALA A 114 -1.00 0.67 -5.99
C ALA A 114 -0.18 0.69 -7.30
N GLU A 115 0.52 -0.40 -7.58
CA GLU A 115 1.63 -0.43 -8.55
C GLU A 115 1.41 -1.45 -9.68
N GLY A 116 0.31 -2.19 -9.61
CA GLY A 116 0.00 -3.31 -10.49
C GLY A 116 -0.70 -2.90 -11.77
N SER A 117 -0.43 -3.67 -12.81
CA SER A 117 -1.13 -3.63 -14.09
C SER A 117 -1.17 -5.02 -14.70
N VAL A 118 -2.12 -5.25 -15.61
CA VAL A 118 -2.14 -6.46 -16.44
C VAL A 118 -1.75 -6.05 -17.86
N ASN A 119 -0.73 -6.70 -18.42
CA ASN A 119 -0.29 -6.40 -19.78
C ASN A 119 -1.09 -7.19 -20.83
N GLY A 120 -0.82 -6.95 -22.12
CA GLY A 120 -1.49 -7.62 -23.24
C GLY A 120 -1.27 -9.13 -23.36
N ARG A 121 -0.40 -9.72 -22.52
CA ARG A 121 -0.15 -11.17 -22.43
C ARG A 121 -0.78 -11.80 -21.20
N CYS A 122 -1.69 -11.09 -20.53
CA CYS A 122 -2.30 -11.51 -19.26
C CYS A 122 -1.29 -11.72 -18.13
N GLU A 123 -0.12 -11.06 -18.20
CA GLU A 123 0.86 -11.09 -17.12
C GLU A 123 0.54 -9.97 -16.12
N VAL A 124 0.60 -10.30 -14.83
CA VAL A 124 0.56 -9.32 -13.75
C VAL A 124 1.94 -8.67 -13.64
N VAL A 125 2.01 -7.37 -13.88
CA VAL A 125 3.24 -6.58 -13.83
C VAL A 125 3.12 -5.58 -12.70
N ILE A 126 4.08 -5.60 -11.78
CA ILE A 126 4.19 -4.64 -10.67
C ILE A 126 5.52 -3.93 -10.85
N TRP A 127 5.46 -2.63 -11.14
CA TRP A 127 6.67 -1.82 -11.33
C TRP A 127 7.17 -1.36 -9.98
N GLN A 128 8.48 -1.47 -9.72
CA GLN A 128 9.09 -1.00 -8.48
C GLN A 128 10.30 -0.14 -8.80
N LYS A 129 10.46 0.96 -8.05
CA LYS A 129 11.67 1.78 -8.14
C LYS A 129 12.86 0.98 -7.63
N LYS A 130 14.03 1.19 -8.24
CA LYS A 130 15.30 0.59 -7.79
C LYS A 130 15.83 1.35 -6.56
N ASP A 131 15.12 1.24 -5.46
CA ASP A 131 15.47 1.81 -4.16
C ASP A 131 15.15 0.82 -3.02
N ARG A 132 15.53 1.20 -1.80
CA ARG A 132 15.34 0.35 -0.61
C ARG A 132 13.87 -0.06 -0.38
N GLN A 133 12.91 0.77 -0.76
CA GLN A 133 11.48 0.46 -0.60
C GLN A 133 11.05 -0.56 -1.66
N GLY A 134 11.46 -0.35 -2.92
CA GLY A 134 11.21 -1.31 -4.00
C GLY A 134 11.84 -2.68 -3.76
N ASP A 135 13.06 -2.73 -3.20
CA ASP A 135 13.72 -3.98 -2.82
C ASP A 135 12.93 -4.74 -1.74
N LEU A 136 12.46 -4.02 -0.71
CA LEU A 136 11.63 -4.58 0.36
C LEU A 136 10.31 -5.13 -0.17
N ILE A 137 9.66 -4.42 -1.09
CA ILE A 137 8.41 -4.84 -1.73
C ILE A 137 8.64 -6.10 -2.56
N THR A 138 9.72 -6.13 -3.34
CA THR A 138 10.08 -7.26 -4.20
C THR A 138 10.30 -8.53 -3.38
N GLU A 139 11.11 -8.47 -2.31
CA GLU A 139 11.36 -9.63 -1.45
C GLU A 139 10.11 -10.06 -0.68
N PHE A 140 9.29 -9.10 -0.22
CA PHE A 140 8.02 -9.40 0.40
C PHE A 140 7.08 -10.15 -0.55
N MET A 141 6.88 -9.64 -1.76
CA MET A 141 6.03 -10.29 -2.77
C MET A 141 6.53 -11.68 -3.13
N LYS A 142 7.84 -11.85 -3.32
CA LYS A 142 8.46 -13.15 -3.60
C LYS A 142 8.15 -14.18 -2.50
N SER A 143 8.24 -13.78 -1.24
CA SER A 143 7.89 -14.63 -0.11
C SER A 143 6.39 -15.00 -0.11
N ARG A 144 5.50 -14.01 -0.25
CA ARG A 144 4.04 -14.22 -0.17
C ARG A 144 3.46 -14.96 -1.35
N LEU A 145 3.92 -14.69 -2.57
CA LEU A 145 3.48 -15.41 -3.76
C LEU A 145 3.86 -16.89 -3.67
N LYS A 146 5.03 -17.21 -3.10
CA LYS A 146 5.46 -18.59 -2.84
C LYS A 146 4.51 -19.30 -1.85
N GLU A 147 4.04 -18.62 -0.81
CA GLU A 147 3.08 -19.19 0.16
C GLU A 147 1.76 -19.61 -0.50
N ILE A 148 1.34 -18.90 -1.55
CA ILE A 148 0.10 -19.19 -2.29
C ILE A 148 0.33 -19.97 -3.59
N GLY A 149 1.54 -20.52 -3.79
CA GLY A 149 1.86 -21.39 -4.93
C GLY A 149 2.07 -20.67 -6.27
N ILE A 150 2.26 -19.35 -6.27
CA ILE A 150 2.48 -18.56 -7.49
C ILE A 150 3.99 -18.38 -7.72
N LYS A 151 4.44 -18.69 -8.95
CA LYS A 151 5.83 -18.49 -9.37
C LYS A 151 6.11 -17.00 -9.58
N PHE A 152 7.06 -16.47 -8.83
CA PHE A 152 7.56 -15.11 -9.01
C PHE A 152 8.75 -15.08 -9.98
N VAL A 153 8.75 -14.14 -10.93
CA VAL A 153 9.84 -13.93 -11.90
C VAL A 153 10.27 -12.48 -11.82
N VAL A 154 11.54 -12.23 -11.51
CA VAL A 154 12.14 -10.88 -11.55
C VAL A 154 12.69 -10.67 -12.95
N GLN A 155 12.24 -9.62 -13.63
CA GLN A 155 12.85 -9.12 -14.86
C GLN A 155 13.60 -7.82 -14.54
N ASN A 156 14.92 -7.83 -14.71
CA ASN A 156 15.71 -6.62 -14.64
C ASN A 156 15.75 -6.02 -16.05
N ASN A 157 15.27 -4.79 -16.18
CA ASN A 157 15.56 -3.99 -17.38
C ASN A 157 16.91 -3.32 -17.13
N ASP A 158 17.97 -3.90 -17.70
CA ASP A 158 19.29 -3.26 -17.80
C ASP A 158 19.27 -2.13 -18.86
#